data_AF-A0A7J2GYK7-F1
#
_entry.id   AF-A0A7J2GYK7-F1
#
_cell.length_a   1.000
_cell.length_b   1.000
_cell.length_c   1.000
_cell.angle_alpha   90.00
_cell.angle_beta   90.00
_cell.angle_gamma   90.00
#
_symmetry.space_group_name_H-M   'P 1'
#
loop_
_entity.id
_entity.type
_entity.pdbx_description
1 polymer ?
#
loop_
_entity_poly.entity_id
_entity_poly.type
_entity_poly.pdbx_seq_one_letter_code
_entity_poly.pdbx_strand_id
1 'polypeptide(L)' 'MIIPIRCFSCGKPIAHLWEEYKERVKKGEEPKKVLDELGLKRYCCRAMFLGQVDLIEEVSKYKKF' A
#
# COMPACT_ATOMS: atom_id res chain seq x y z
N MET A 1 0.63 8.54 -5.29
CA MET A 1 -0.81 8.89 -5.10
C MET A 1 -1.42 7.92 -4.10
N ILE A 2 -2.70 8.04 -3.71
CA ILE A 2 -3.31 7.10 -2.75
C ILE A 2 -3.29 5.66 -3.30
N ILE A 3 -3.11 4.66 -2.43
CA ILE A 3 -3.14 3.23 -2.81
C ILE A 3 -4.48 2.86 -3.47
N PRO A 4 -4.50 2.00 -4.49
CA PRO A 4 -5.77 1.54 -5.06
C PRO A 4 -6.64 0.82 -4.03
N ILE A 5 -7.95 1.09 -4.07
CA ILE A 5 -8.96 0.49 -3.18
C ILE A 5 -8.97 -1.04 -3.30
N ARG A 6 -8.86 -1.54 -4.53
CA ARG A 6 -8.80 -2.96 -4.89
C ARG A 6 -7.55 -3.23 -5.72
N CYS A 7 -6.99 -4.43 -5.61
CA CYS A 7 -5.88 -4.84 -6.48
C CYS A 7 -6.32 -4.90 -7.95
N PHE A 8 -5.50 -4.35 -8.84
CA PHE A 8 -5.81 -4.29 -10.28
C PHE A 8 -5.96 -5.65 -10.95
N SER A 9 -5.31 -6.70 -10.44
CA SER A 9 -5.41 -8.05 -11.02
C SER A 9 -6.43 -8.92 -10.32
N CYS A 10 -6.36 -9.00 -8.97
CA CYS A 10 -7.16 -9.95 -8.19
C CYS A 10 -8.52 -9.38 -7.76
N GLY A 11 -8.73 -8.07 -7.83
CA GLY A 11 -9.95 -7.39 -7.38
C GLY A 11 -10.17 -7.40 -5.85
N LYS A 12 -9.31 -8.07 -5.07
CA LYS A 12 -9.38 -8.09 -3.60
C LYS A 12 -9.28 -6.65 -3.05
N PRO A 13 -10.14 -6.24 -2.10
CA PRO A 13 -9.97 -4.99 -1.37
C PRO A 13 -8.65 -5.00 -0.59
N ILE A 14 -7.84 -3.95 -0.75
CA ILE A 14 -6.49 -3.87 -0.15
C ILE A 14 -6.19 -2.55 0.55
N ALA A 15 -6.85 -1.44 0.22
CA ALA A 15 -6.48 -0.12 0.74
C ALA A 15 -6.55 0.02 2.27
N HIS A 16 -7.48 -0.68 2.93
CA HIS A 16 -7.63 -0.67 4.38
C HIS A 16 -6.40 -1.21 5.14
N LEU A 17 -5.54 -1.99 4.50
CA LEU A 17 -4.34 -2.57 5.10
C LEU A 17 -3.08 -1.70 4.90
N TRP A 18 -3.20 -0.60 4.15
CA TRP A 18 -2.03 0.20 3.73
C TRP A 18 -1.35 0.93 4.88
N GLU A 19 -2.13 1.60 5.74
CA GLU A 19 -1.57 2.35 6.87
C GLU A 19 -0.84 1.42 7.85
N GLU A 20 -1.43 0.27 8.16
CA GLU A 20 -0.79 -0.74 9.01
C GLU A 20 0.51 -1.28 8.40
N TYR A 21 0.52 -1.57 7.09
CA TYR A 21 1.72 -1.99 6.37
C TYR A 21 2.82 -0.91 6.46
N LYS A 22 2.47 0.35 6.18
CA LYS A 22 3.39 1.48 6.16
C LYS A 22 4.01 1.72 7.54
N GLU A 23 3.21 1.66 8.61
CA GLU A 23 3.70 1.82 9.98
C GLU A 23 4.67 0.71 10.38
N ARG A 24 4.33 -0.56 10.11
CA ARG A 24 5.18 -1.71 10.47
C ARG A 24 6.49 -1.71 9.70
N VAL A 25 6.45 -1.45 8.40
CA VAL A 25 7.67 -1.33 7.58
C VAL A 25 8.53 -0.14 8.05
N LYS A 26 7.91 0.98 8.44
CA LYS A 26 8.63 2.14 9.00
C LYS A 26 9.29 1.84 10.35
N LYS A 27 8.74 0.91 11.14
CA LYS A 27 9.36 0.39 12.38
C LYS A 27 10.53 -0.56 12.13
N GLY A 28 10.82 -0.90 10.87
CA GLY A 28 11.91 -1.78 10.49
C GLY A 28 11.53 -3.26 10.39
N GLU A 29 10.23 -3.59 10.42
CA GLU A 29 9.77 -4.95 10.14
C GLU A 29 10.00 -5.30 8.67
N GLU A 30 10.37 -6.56 8.41
CA GLU A 30 10.62 -7.04 7.06
C GLU A 30 9.32 -7.03 6.24
N PRO A 31 9.26 -6.35 5.07
CA PRO A 31 8.03 -6.22 4.29
C PRO A 31 7.35 -7.55 3.96
N LYS A 32 8.14 -8.61 3.74
CA LYS A 32 7.62 -9.95 3.46
C LYS A 32 6.76 -10.48 4.62
N LYS A 33 7.26 -10.39 5.85
CA LYS A 33 6.56 -10.87 7.05
C LYS A 33 5.28 -10.07 7.29
N VAL A 34 5.34 -8.75 7.13
CA VAL A 34 4.16 -7.88 7.26
C VAL A 34 3.09 -8.27 6.24
N LEU A 35 3.44 -8.48 4.98
CA LEU A 35 2.50 -8.89 3.93
C LEU A 35 1.90 -10.29 4.19
N ASP A 36 2.69 -11.19 4.80
CA ASP A 36 2.22 -12.52 5.21
C ASP A 36 1.20 -12.42 6.35
N GLU A 37 1.47 -11.61 7.37
CA GLU A 37 0.58 -11.38 8.52
C GLU A 37 -0.72 -10.66 8.12
N LEU A 38 -0.66 -9.72 7.18
CA LEU A 38 -1.84 -9.04 6.62
C LEU A 38 -2.70 -9.95 5.71
N GLY A 39 -2.32 -11.22 5.54
CA GLY A 39 -3.10 -12.20 4.79
C GLY A 39 -3.08 -11.99 3.27
N LEU A 40 -2.05 -11.31 2.74
CA LEU A 40 -1.87 -11.09 1.31
C LEU A 40 -1.14 -12.28 0.68
N LYS A 41 -1.86 -13.35 0.32
CA LYS A 41 -1.25 -14.58 -0.21
C LYS A 41 -0.79 -14.50 -1.67
N ARG A 42 -1.51 -13.76 -2.52
CA ARG A 42 -1.23 -13.69 -3.96
C ARG A 42 -0.21 -12.60 -4.28
N TYR A 43 0.75 -12.90 -5.16
CA TYR A 43 1.80 -11.96 -5.57
C TYR A 43 1.24 -10.67 -6.17
N CYS A 44 0.14 -10.74 -6.93
CA CYS A 44 -0.46 -9.57 -7.57
C CYS A 44 -1.00 -8.56 -6.56
N CYS A 45 -1.58 -9.04 -5.47
CA CYS A 45 -2.05 -8.17 -4.40
C CYS A 45 -0.85 -7.63 -3.58
N ARG A 46 0.28 -8.36 -3.45
CA ARG A 46 1.54 -7.88 -2.82
C ARG A 46 2.28 -6.82 -3.64
N ALA A 47 2.33 -6.99 -4.97
CA ALA A 47 3.01 -6.07 -5.87
C ALA A 47 2.46 -4.64 -5.73
N MET A 48 1.16 -4.50 -5.44
CA MET A 48 0.55 -3.20 -5.16
C MET A 48 1.16 -2.51 -3.94
N PHE A 49 1.51 -3.23 -2.87
CA PHE A 49 2.11 -2.62 -1.68
C PHE A 49 3.59 -2.29 -1.87
N LEU A 50 4.32 -3.15 -2.59
CA LEU A 50 5.75 -2.97 -2.81
C LEU A 50 6.05 -1.82 -3.79
N GLY A 51 5.19 -1.61 -4.79
CA GLY A 51 5.36 -0.56 -5.80
C GLY A 51 4.62 0.76 -5.49
N GLN A 52 3.87 0.82 -4.39
CA GLN A 52 3.07 1.98 -4.03
C GLN A 52 3.93 3.10 -3.46
N VAL A 53 3.71 4.31 -3.95
CA VAL A 53 4.32 5.55 -3.44
C VAL A 53 3.23 6.56 -3.16
N ASP A 54 3.16 7.04 -1.92
CA ASP A 54 2.26 8.13 -1.54
C ASP A 54 2.86 9.45 -2.02
N LEU A 55 2.19 10.10 -2.97
CA LEU A 55 2.58 11.41 -3.53
C LEU A 55 1.54 12.49 -3.22
N ILE A 56 0.53 12.14 -2.43
CA ILE A 56 -0.63 13.00 -2.19
C ILE A 56 -0.23 14.21 -1.35
N GLU A 57 0.68 14.04 -0.40
CA GLU A 57 1.18 15.12 0.46
C GLU A 57 1.99 16.14 -0.35
N GLU A 58 2.80 15.68 -1.30
CA GLU A 58 3.59 16.52 -2.18
C GLU A 58 2.70 17.30 -3.16
N VAL A 59 1.75 16.62 -3.79
CA VAL A 59 0.84 17.24 -4.77
C VAL A 59 -0.13 18.21 -4.10
N SER A 60 -0.57 17.93 -2.87
CA SER A 60 -1.51 18.77 -2.10
C SER A 60 -0.97 20.19 -1.83
N LYS A 61 0.36 20.38 -1.87
CA LYS A 61 0.99 21.71 -1.72
C LYS A 61 0.65 22.67 -2.85
N TYR A 62 0.22 22.15 -4.00
CA TYR A 62 -0.11 22.94 -5.18
C TYR A 62 -1.63 23.03 -5.33
N LYS A 63 -2.15 24.26 -5.31
CA LYS A 63 -3.57 24.51 -5.62
C LYS A 63 -3.76 24.55 -7.13
N LYS A 64 -4.86 23.96 -7.58
CA LYS A 64 -5.36 24.17 -8.93
C LYS A 64 -6.18 25.46 -8.89
N PHE A 65 -5.48 26.57 -9.13
CA PHE A 65 -5.94 27.98 -9.00
C PHE A 65 -6.08 28.48 -7.56
#